data_AF-A0A3D0MVH5-F1
#
_entry.id   AF-A0A3D0MVH5-F1
#
_cell.length_a   1.000
_cell.length_b   1.000
_cell.length_c   1.000
_cell.angle_alpha   90.00
_cell.angle_beta   90.00
_cell.angle_gamma   90.00
#
_symmetry.space_group_name_H-M   'P 1'
#
loop_
_entity.id
_entity.type
_entity.pdbx_description
1 polymer ?
#
loop_
_entity_poly.entity_id
_entity_poly.type
_entity_poly.pdbx_seq_one_letter_code
_entity_poly.pdbx_strand_id
1 'polypeptide(L)'
;MFLREGELSRLLLALQLSLPQEQIPETLIFDEVEAGLGGKAAVLAGYKLRELSEKCRVILITHEATIAALADQHFVVMRNGNESSIKEIDGEERVAEIARMLSGNATLPEAQEHARKLLSEELTSSSKNRKMHKLMYK
;
A
#
# COMPACT_ATOMS: atom_id res chain seq x y z
N MET A 1 10.34 -26.07 -7.76
CA MET A 1 10.57 -24.65 -7.48
C MET A 1 9.21 -24.05 -7.12
N PHE A 2 8.96 -23.76 -5.84
CA PHE A 2 7.72 -23.13 -5.39
C PHE A 2 7.93 -21.62 -5.36
N LEU A 3 6.97 -20.86 -5.89
CA LEU A 3 7.00 -19.40 -5.84
C LEU A 3 6.86 -18.91 -4.40
N ARG A 4 7.60 -17.87 -4.04
CA ARG A 4 7.44 -17.21 -2.73
C ARG A 4 6.13 -16.40 -2.70
N GLU A 5 5.64 -16.09 -1.51
CA GLU A 5 4.38 -15.37 -1.27
C GLU A 5 4.25 -14.09 -2.11
N GLY A 6 5.26 -13.21 -2.09
CA GLY A 6 5.26 -12.00 -2.94
C GLY A 6 5.39 -12.26 -4.44
N GLU A 7 6.03 -13.35 -4.88
CA GLU A 7 6.12 -13.68 -6.32
C GLU A 7 4.76 -14.10 -6.88
N LEU A 8 4.00 -14.89 -6.12
CA LEU A 8 2.64 -15.28 -6.50
C LEU A 8 1.71 -14.05 -6.53
N SER A 9 1.79 -13.19 -5.51
CA SER A 9 1.03 -11.93 -5.47
C SER A 9 1.34 -11.03 -6.68
N ARG A 10 2.61 -10.93 -7.10
CA ARG A 10 2.99 -10.18 -8.30
C ARG A 10 2.54 -10.82 -9.61
N LEU A 11 2.55 -12.15 -9.70
CA LEU A 11 2.02 -12.86 -10.87
C LEU A 11 0.51 -12.61 -11.01
N LEU A 12 -0.23 -12.69 -9.90
CA LEU A 12 -1.66 -12.35 -9.87
C LEU A 12 -1.88 -10.89 -10.29
N LEU A 13 -1.12 -9.95 -9.73
CA LEU A 13 -1.21 -8.54 -10.10
C LEU A 13 -1.01 -8.32 -11.62
N ALA A 14 0.04 -8.91 -12.19
CA ALA A 14 0.31 -8.82 -13.62
C ALA A 14 -0.81 -9.44 -14.47
N LEU A 15 -1.38 -10.57 -14.04
CA LEU A 15 -2.50 -11.21 -14.70
C LEU A 15 -3.74 -10.30 -14.68
N GLN A 16 -4.13 -9.79 -13.50
CA GLN A 16 -5.31 -8.94 -13.34
C GLN A 16 -5.21 -7.64 -14.15
N LEU A 17 -4.01 -7.05 -14.23
CA LEU A 17 -3.76 -5.88 -15.08
C LEU A 17 -3.92 -6.17 -16.58
N SER A 18 -3.66 -7.41 -17.00
CA SER A 18 -3.74 -7.86 -18.40
C SER A 18 -5.15 -8.30 -18.82
N LEU A 19 -6.07 -8.50 -17.87
CA LEU A 19 -7.44 -8.91 -18.15
C LEU A 19 -8.33 -7.73 -18.56
N PRO A 20 -9.37 -7.96 -19.39
CA PRO A 20 -10.45 -6.99 -19.61
C PRO A 20 -11.16 -6.65 -18.29
N GLN A 21 -11.67 -5.43 -18.16
CA GLN A 21 -12.26 -4.93 -16.91
C GLN A 21 -13.44 -5.79 -16.43
N GLU A 22 -14.22 -6.36 -17.35
CA GLU A 22 -15.38 -7.21 -17.06
C GLU A 22 -14.99 -8.54 -16.40
N GLN A 23 -13.70 -8.92 -16.46
CA GLN A 23 -13.17 -10.16 -15.90
C GLN A 23 -12.42 -9.94 -14.59
N ILE A 24 -12.26 -8.69 -14.14
CA ILE A 24 -11.58 -8.36 -12.89
C ILE A 24 -12.60 -8.45 -11.75
N PRO A 25 -12.31 -9.21 -10.67
CA PRO A 25 -13.18 -9.23 -9.50
C PRO A 25 -13.41 -7.84 -8.91
N GLU A 26 -14.59 -7.60 -8.33
CA GLU A 26 -14.90 -6.30 -7.72
C GLU A 26 -13.93 -5.90 -6.60
N THR A 27 -13.37 -6.88 -5.89
CA THR A 27 -12.42 -6.67 -4.80
C THR A 27 -11.31 -7.71 -4.84
N LEU A 28 -10.08 -7.24 -4.72
CA LEU A 28 -8.86 -8.04 -4.64
C LEU A 28 -8.11 -7.71 -3.35
N ILE A 29 -7.56 -8.74 -2.72
CA ILE A 29 -6.74 -8.62 -1.51
C ILE A 29 -5.34 -9.11 -1.84
N PHE A 30 -4.34 -8.30 -1.54
CA PHE A 30 -2.92 -8.62 -1.68
C PHE A 30 -2.26 -8.58 -0.31
N ASP A 31 -1.36 -9.52 -0.08
CA ASP A 31 -0.47 -9.52 1.08
C ASP A 31 0.97 -9.51 0.58
N GLU A 32 1.79 -8.64 1.16
CA GLU A 32 3.22 -8.46 0.92
C GLU A 32 3.64 -8.58 -0.57
N VAL A 33 3.01 -7.81 -1.46
CA VAL A 33 3.32 -7.84 -2.90
C VAL A 33 4.80 -7.49 -3.17
N GLU A 34 5.39 -6.73 -2.26
CA GLU A 34 6.77 -6.27 -2.26
C GLU A 34 7.77 -7.31 -1.73
N ALA A 35 7.33 -8.45 -1.19
CA ALA A 35 8.25 -9.38 -0.56
C ALA A 35 9.36 -9.81 -1.53
N GLY A 36 10.61 -9.65 -1.08
CA GLY A 36 11.81 -9.92 -1.88
C GLY A 36 12.16 -8.83 -2.91
N LEU A 37 11.46 -7.69 -2.92
CA LEU A 37 11.82 -6.50 -3.71
C LEU A 37 12.52 -5.48 -2.82
N GLY A 38 13.39 -4.68 -3.42
CA GLY A 38 14.05 -3.56 -2.76
C GLY A 38 14.08 -2.32 -3.65
N GLY A 39 14.11 -1.14 -3.01
CA GLY A 39 14.23 0.15 -3.68
C GLY A 39 13.19 0.35 -4.78
N LYS A 40 13.64 0.73 -5.97
CA LYS A 40 12.78 1.09 -7.11
C LYS A 40 11.78 -0.02 -7.50
N ALA A 41 12.13 -1.30 -7.32
CA ALA A 41 11.27 -2.40 -7.69
C ALA A 41 9.99 -2.47 -6.82
N ALA A 42 10.13 -2.25 -5.51
CA ALA A 42 8.99 -2.21 -4.58
C ALA A 42 8.05 -1.04 -4.93
N VAL A 43 8.62 0.13 -5.24
CA VAL A 43 7.85 1.31 -5.66
C VAL A 43 7.06 1.04 -6.94
N LEU A 44 7.66 0.39 -7.94
CA LEU A 44 6.97 0.01 -9.18
C LEU A 44 5.81 -0.95 -8.92
N ALA A 45 5.95 -1.91 -7.99
CA ALA A 45 4.86 -2.78 -7.59
C ALA A 45 3.70 -1.98 -6.97
N GLY A 46 4.02 -0.98 -6.13
CA GLY A 46 3.05 -0.04 -5.59
C GLY A 46 2.27 0.72 -6.68
N TYR A 47 2.93 1.23 -7.72
CA TYR A 47 2.23 1.87 -8.83
C TYR A 47 1.33 0.91 -9.61
N LYS A 48 1.73 -0.35 -9.75
CA LYS A 48 0.90 -1.37 -10.40
C LYS A 48 -0.35 -1.70 -9.58
N LEU A 49 -0.26 -1.70 -8.25
CA LEU A 49 -1.45 -1.80 -7.39
C LEU A 49 -2.37 -0.58 -7.53
N ARG A 50 -1.79 0.63 -7.61
CA ARG A 50 -2.56 1.86 -7.85
C ARG A 50 -3.26 1.82 -9.21
N GLU A 51 -2.58 1.39 -10.27
CA GLU A 51 -3.19 1.18 -11.60
C GLU A 51 -4.35 0.18 -11.55
N LEU A 52 -4.17 -0.96 -10.86
CA LEU A 52 -5.24 -1.95 -10.70
C LEU A 52 -6.44 -1.40 -9.93
N SER A 53 -6.19 -0.56 -8.93
CA SER A 53 -7.24 0.01 -8.09
C SER A 53 -8.13 1.04 -8.79
N GLU A 54 -7.73 1.51 -9.97
CA GLU A 54 -8.60 2.30 -10.85
C GLU A 54 -9.70 1.43 -11.49
N LYS A 55 -9.47 0.11 -11.58
CA LYS A 55 -10.38 -0.87 -12.19
C LYS A 55 -11.25 -1.60 -11.17
N CYS A 56 -10.74 -1.85 -9.96
CA CYS A 56 -11.45 -2.57 -8.89
C CYS A 56 -11.02 -2.09 -7.50
N ARG A 57 -11.68 -2.60 -6.45
CA ARG A 57 -11.23 -2.34 -5.07
C ARG A 57 -10.01 -3.19 -4.74
N VAL A 58 -8.92 -2.56 -4.31
CA VAL A 58 -7.68 -3.25 -3.93
C VAL A 58 -7.42 -3.01 -2.44
N ILE A 59 -7.35 -4.09 -1.67
CA ILE A 59 -6.89 -4.11 -0.28
C ILE A 59 -5.49 -4.69 -0.26
N LEU A 60 -4.51 -3.90 0.14
CA LEU A 60 -3.16 -4.39 0.38
C LEU A 60 -2.88 -4.41 1.89
N ILE A 61 -2.22 -5.48 2.31
CA ILE A 61 -1.56 -5.63 3.61
C ILE A 61 -0.06 -5.56 3.33
N THR A 62 0.61 -4.61 3.97
CA THR A 62 2.03 -4.31 3.69
C THR A 62 2.70 -3.73 4.91
N HIS A 63 4.00 -3.98 5.06
CA HIS A 63 4.84 -3.28 6.03
C HIS A 63 5.75 -2.24 5.37
N GLU A 64 5.66 -2.07 4.05
CA GLU A 64 6.50 -1.18 3.27
C GLU A 64 5.92 0.23 3.19
N ALA A 65 6.56 1.16 3.91
CA ALA A 65 6.10 2.54 4.04
C ALA A 65 5.89 3.23 2.69
N THR A 66 6.78 2.95 1.73
CA THR A 66 6.75 3.57 0.39
C THR A 66 5.51 3.15 -0.40
N ILE A 67 5.01 1.93 -0.20
CA ILE A 67 3.79 1.45 -0.86
C ILE A 67 2.55 1.91 -0.09
N ALA A 68 2.60 1.87 1.24
CA ALA A 68 1.50 2.38 2.08
C ALA A 68 1.21 3.87 1.84
N ALA A 69 2.24 4.67 1.54
CA ALA A 69 2.09 6.08 1.17
C ALA A 69 1.27 6.28 -0.13
N LEU A 70 1.23 5.31 -1.04
CA LEU A 70 0.50 5.41 -2.32
C LEU A 70 -1.02 5.18 -2.21
N ALA A 71 -1.49 4.65 -1.09
CA ALA A 71 -2.90 4.31 -0.90
C ALA A 71 -3.78 5.56 -0.71
N ASP A 72 -5.05 5.47 -1.07
CA ASP A 72 -5.99 6.58 -0.83
C ASP A 72 -6.50 6.62 0.62
N GLN A 73 -6.68 5.45 1.24
CA GLN A 73 -7.08 5.30 2.63
C GLN A 73 -6.08 4.42 3.35
N HIS A 74 -5.69 4.79 4.57
CA HIS A 74 -4.74 4.04 5.37
C HIS A 74 -5.40 3.61 6.67
N PHE A 75 -5.45 2.31 6.92
CA PHE A 75 -5.95 1.74 8.17
C PHE A 75 -4.81 1.06 8.90
N VAL A 76 -4.69 1.28 10.20
CA VAL A 76 -3.74 0.60 11.09
C VAL A 76 -4.48 -0.42 11.93
N VAL A 77 -4.00 -1.66 11.93
CA VAL A 77 -4.38 -2.66 12.92
C VAL A 77 -3.50 -2.47 14.15
N MET A 78 -4.13 -2.51 15.32
CA MET A 78 -3.46 -2.47 16.61
C MET A 78 -3.85 -3.72 17.38
N ARG A 79 -2.88 -4.31 18.10
CA ARG A 79 -3.13 -5.46 18.97
C ARG A 79 -3.00 -5.05 20.42
N ASN A 80 -4.04 -5.31 21.22
CA ASN A 80 -4.03 -5.15 22.67
C ASN A 80 -4.30 -6.51 23.33
N GLY A 81 -3.24 -7.19 23.74
CA GLY A 81 -3.31 -8.56 24.24
C GLY A 81 -3.87 -9.53 23.18
N ASN A 82 -5.07 -10.06 23.41
CA ASN A 82 -5.77 -10.97 22.50
C ASN A 82 -6.77 -10.27 21.56
N GLU A 83 -7.01 -8.97 21.73
CA GLU A 83 -7.92 -8.21 20.89
C GLU A 83 -7.14 -7.49 19.77
N SER A 84 -7.73 -7.45 18.58
CA SER A 84 -7.23 -6.66 17.46
C SER A 84 -8.27 -5.61 17.09
N SER A 85 -7.84 -4.35 16.98
CA SER A 85 -8.67 -3.24 16.54
C SER A 85 -8.11 -2.64 15.26
N ILE A 86 -8.96 -2.00 14.46
CA ILE A 86 -8.59 -1.34 13.21
C ILE A 86 -9.02 0.12 13.33
N LYS A 87 -8.14 1.04 12.95
CA LYS A 87 -8.43 2.47 12.91
C LYS A 87 -8.02 3.05 11.56
N GLU A 88 -8.92 3.77 10.90
CA GLU A 88 -8.56 4.62 9.76
C GLU A 88 -7.76 5.82 10.26
N ILE A 89 -6.64 6.11 9.61
CA ILE A 89 -5.76 7.23 9.93
C ILE A 89 -5.63 8.15 8.72
N ASP A 90 -5.56 9.45 8.97
CA ASP A 90 -5.41 10.49 7.95
C ASP A 90 -4.58 11.67 8.48
N GLY A 91 -4.17 12.57 7.58
CA GLY A 91 -3.42 13.78 7.90
C GLY A 91 -2.15 13.48 8.71
N GLU A 92 -2.03 14.11 9.88
CA GLU A 92 -0.88 13.97 10.77
C GLU A 92 -0.72 12.57 11.35
N GLU A 93 -1.82 11.85 11.60
CA GLU A 93 -1.75 10.45 12.07
C GLU A 93 -1.14 9.56 10.99
N ARG A 94 -1.49 9.81 9.72
CA ARG A 94 -0.91 9.12 8.57
C ARG A 94 0.57 9.44 8.40
N VAL A 95 0.97 10.70 8.55
CA VAL A 95 2.40 11.09 8.52
C VAL A 95 3.18 10.38 9.62
N ALA A 96 2.66 10.38 10.85
CA ALA A 96 3.29 9.73 12.00
C ALA A 96 3.45 8.22 11.78
N GLU A 97 2.45 7.57 11.18
CA GLU A 97 2.51 6.14 10.91
C GLU A 97 3.52 5.79 9.81
N ILE A 98 3.53 6.54 8.70
CA ILE A 98 4.54 6.34 7.64
C ILE A 98 5.95 6.59 8.19
N ALA A 99 6.14 7.61 9.05
CA ALA A 99 7.41 7.86 9.72
C ALA A 99 7.83 6.70 10.65
N ARG A 100 6.86 6.10 11.36
CA ARG A 100 7.06 4.90 12.17
C ARG A 100 7.44 3.68 11.32
N MET A 101 6.81 3.48 10.16
CA MET A 101 7.15 2.38 9.25
C MET A 101 8.57 2.55 8.67
N LEU A 102 8.96 3.78 8.33
CA LEU A 102 10.29 4.09 7.79
C LEU A 102 11.44 3.90 8.79
N SER A 103 11.23 4.29 10.05
CA SER A 103 12.32 4.46 11.03
C SER A 103 12.13 3.69 12.34
N GLY A 104 10.97 3.09 12.55
CA GLY A 104 10.54 2.57 13.85
C GLY A 104 10.11 3.64 14.85
N ASN A 105 10.24 4.94 14.52
CA ASN A 105 9.93 6.04 15.43
C ASN A 105 9.04 7.11 14.77
N ALA A 106 7.80 7.22 15.25
CA ALA A 106 6.81 8.18 14.76
C ALA A 106 7.17 9.66 15.04
N THR A 107 8.05 9.93 16.01
CA THR A 107 8.37 11.30 16.47
C THR A 107 9.70 11.84 15.93
N LEU A 108 10.45 11.03 15.17
CA LEU A 108 11.73 11.44 14.60
C LEU A 108 11.50 12.50 13.50
N PRO A 109 12.02 13.74 13.63
CA PRO A 109 11.73 14.82 12.68
C PRO A 109 12.10 14.49 11.24
N GLU A 110 13.25 13.87 11.02
CA GLU A 110 13.73 13.50 9.68
C GLU A 110 12.84 12.43 9.04
N ALA A 111 12.31 11.50 9.84
CA ALA A 111 11.37 10.48 9.37
C ALA A 111 10.01 11.10 9.02
N GLN A 112 9.54 12.07 9.81
CA GLN A 112 8.31 12.81 9.50
C GLN A 112 8.46 13.66 8.24
N GLU A 113 9.61 14.31 8.04
CA GLU A 113 9.88 15.06 6.81
C GLU A 113 9.87 14.13 5.59
N HIS A 114 10.52 12.97 5.68
CA HIS A 114 10.50 11.98 4.61
C HIS A 114 9.10 11.41 4.36
N ALA A 115 8.34 11.11 5.42
CA ALA A 115 6.96 10.66 5.32
C ALA A 115 6.06 11.69 4.61
N ARG A 116 6.20 12.98 4.97
CA ARG A 116 5.47 14.07 4.28
C ARG A 116 5.86 14.14 2.81
N LYS A 117 7.14 13.99 2.48
CA LYS A 117 7.59 13.93 1.08
C LYS A 117 6.89 12.79 0.36
N LEU A 118 6.90 11.56 0.88
CA LEU A 118 6.20 10.42 0.27
C LEU A 118 4.69 10.61 0.11
N LEU A 119 4.04 11.32 1.05
CA LEU A 119 2.60 11.58 1.02
C LEU A 119 2.23 12.78 0.13
N SER A 120 3.15 13.74 -0.05
CA SER A 120 2.97 14.94 -0.86
C SER A 120 3.43 14.77 -2.30
N GLU A 121 4.46 13.95 -2.51
CA GLU A 121 4.79 13.39 -3.79
C GLU A 121 3.65 12.44 -4.13
N GLU A 122 2.60 12.99 -4.74
CA GLU A 122 1.97 12.31 -5.87
C GLU A 122 3.13 11.95 -6.80
N LEU A 123 3.72 10.78 -6.57
CA LEU A 123 4.77 10.21 -7.37
C LEU A 123 4.20 9.98 -8.78
N THR A 124 4.23 11.05 -9.57
CA THR A 124 3.97 11.18 -10.99
C THR A 124 2.94 10.22 -11.58
N SER A 125 1.66 10.60 -11.54
CA SER A 125 0.83 10.67 -12.76
C SER A 125 -0.51 11.34 -12.44
N SER A 126 -0.72 12.47 -13.12
CA SER A 126 -1.96 13.23 -13.15
C SER A 126 -3.10 12.37 -13.70
N SER A 127 -3.99 11.90 -12.81
CA SER A 127 -5.36 11.53 -13.16
C SER A 127 -6.29 11.92 -12.01
N LYS A 128 -6.84 13.14 -12.13
CA LYS A 128 -8.05 13.52 -11.39
C LYS A 128 -9.16 12.51 -11.72
N ASN A 129 -9.83 12.03 -10.68
CA ASN A 129 -11.02 11.16 -10.68
C ASN A 129 -10.79 9.66 -10.94
N ARG A 130 -10.49 8.90 -9.87
CA ARG A 130 -11.30 7.79 -9.33
C ARG A 130 -10.59 7.15 -8.12
N LYS A 131 -11.38 6.77 -7.12
CA LYS A 131 -10.97 6.45 -5.74
C LYS A 131 -10.47 4.99 -5.61
N MET A 132 -9.24 4.76 -5.17
CA MET A 132 -8.84 3.53 -4.50
C MET A 132 -9.66 3.37 -3.22
N HIS A 133 -10.21 2.19 -3.00
CA HIS A 133 -10.97 1.89 -1.79
C HIS A 133 -10.21 0.89 -0.93
N LYS A 134 -9.44 1.41 0.05
CA LYS A 134 -8.98 0.74 1.30
C LYS A 134 -7.66 -0.05 1.26
N LEU A 135 -6.68 0.37 2.06
CA LEU A 135 -5.49 -0.38 2.47
C LEU A 135 -5.59 -0.79 3.94
N MET A 136 -5.37 -2.06 4.31
CA MET A 136 -5.35 -2.49 5.73
C MET A 136 -3.94 -2.89 6.14
N TYR A 137 -3.31 -2.13 7.04
CA TYR A 137 -2.01 -2.43 7.66
C TYR A 137 -2.17 -3.33 8.89
N LYS A 138 -1.19 -4.22 9.17
CA LYS A 138 -1.08 -5.01 10.39
C LYS A 138 -0.07 -4.42 11.38
#